data_AF-A0A937W0R8-F1
#
_entry.id   AF-A0A937W0R8-F1
#
_cell.length_a   1.000
_cell.length_b   1.000
_cell.length_c   1.000
_cell.angle_alpha   90.00
_cell.angle_beta   90.00
_cell.angle_gamma   90.00
#
_symmetry.space_group_name_H-M   'P 1'
#
loop_
_entity.id
_entity.type
_entity.pdbx_description
1 polymer ?
#
loop_
_entity_poly.entity_id
_entity_poly.type
_entity_poly.pdbx_seq_one_letter_code
_entity_poly.pdbx_strand_id
1 'polypeptide(L)'
;MKMFGPLRLVRALTDEQIDIMADPAWAPHAKLPTIEDAIHSGGFLCGSPEQIIEHIKALEQRYPGLDHISVSLSVGVPEKVALEQLERFGTEVMPAFTHAAALAK
;
A
#
# COMPACT_ATOMS: atom_id res chain seq x y z
N MET A 1 -1.42 13.69 -2.25
CA MET A 1 -0.32 14.24 -1.41
C MET A 1 -0.53 15.70 -1.02
N LYS A 2 -0.92 16.60 -1.93
CA LYS A 2 -1.11 18.04 -1.63
C LYS A 2 -1.97 18.33 -0.38
N MET A 3 -3.10 17.65 -0.24
CA MET A 3 -3.98 17.79 0.93
C MET A 3 -3.45 17.10 2.21
N PHE A 4 -2.57 16.11 2.08
CA PHE A 4 -2.10 15.29 3.19
C PHE A 4 -0.75 15.73 3.76
N GLY A 5 0.06 16.45 2.97
CA GLY A 5 1.37 16.96 3.37
C GLY A 5 1.30 17.90 4.58
N PRO A 6 0.50 18.97 4.54
CA PRO A 6 0.35 19.89 5.68
C PRO A 6 -0.20 19.23 6.95
N LEU A 7 -0.98 18.15 6.80
CA LEU A 7 -1.51 17.36 7.92
C LEU A 7 -0.49 16.36 8.49
N ARG A 8 0.73 16.28 7.93
CA ARG A 8 1.78 15.33 8.30
C ARG A 8 1.35 13.86 8.27
N LEU A 9 0.38 13.54 7.40
CA LEU A 9 -0.10 12.18 7.19
C LEU A 9 0.78 11.37 6.24
N VAL A 10 1.76 12.01 5.59
CA VAL A 10 2.76 11.35 4.72
C VAL A 10 4.15 11.58 5.33
N ARG A 11 4.66 10.58 6.06
CA ARG A 11 5.95 10.69 6.76
C ARG A 11 7.17 10.83 5.84
N ALA A 12 7.02 10.47 4.56
CA ALA A 12 8.08 10.55 3.57
C ALA A 12 8.35 11.97 3.04
N LEU A 13 7.55 12.97 3.43
CA LEU A 13 7.70 14.35 2.96
C LEU A 13 8.52 15.20 3.93
N THR A 14 9.49 15.94 3.39
CA THR A 14 10.19 17.00 4.12
C THR A 14 9.34 18.28 4.19
N ASP A 15 9.70 19.18 5.10
CA ASP A 15 9.05 20.49 5.26
C ASP A 15 9.14 21.30 3.96
N GLU A 16 10.32 21.32 3.34
CA GLU A 16 10.57 21.99 2.07
C GLU A 16 9.68 21.43 0.94
N GLN A 17 9.51 20.11 0.86
CA GLN A 17 8.63 19.49 -0.15
C GLN A 17 7.16 19.86 0.08
N ILE A 18 6.73 19.99 1.33
CA ILE A 18 5.37 20.40 1.68
C ILE A 18 5.13 21.85 1.22
N ASP A 19 6.09 22.73 1.49
CA ASP A 19 6.01 24.16 1.10
C ASP A 19 6.00 24.32 -0.42
N ILE A 20 6.91 23.65 -1.15
CA ILE A 20 6.95 23.71 -2.61
C ILE A 20 5.67 23.15 -3.24
N MET A 21 5.11 22.08 -2.67
CA MET A 21 3.89 21.44 -3.17
C MET A 21 2.63 22.35 -3.01
N ALA A 22 2.67 23.34 -2.13
CA ALA A 22 1.58 24.29 -1.94
C ALA A 22 1.41 25.20 -3.18
N ASP A 23 2.51 25.61 -3.81
CA ASP A 23 2.51 26.48 -5.00
C ASP A 23 2.27 25.66 -6.29
N PRO A 24 1.17 25.89 -7.04
CA PRO A 24 0.91 25.19 -8.29
C PRO A 24 2.02 25.32 -9.35
N ALA A 25 2.74 26.44 -9.39
CA ALA A 25 3.79 26.68 -10.38
C ALA A 25 5.02 25.81 -10.10
N TRP A 26 5.29 25.50 -8.82
CA TRP A 26 6.47 24.75 -8.40
C TRP A 26 6.18 23.32 -7.94
N ALA A 27 4.91 22.96 -7.69
CA ALA A 27 4.50 21.63 -7.27
C ALA A 27 5.04 20.48 -8.15
N PRO A 28 5.11 20.60 -9.50
CA PRO A 28 5.73 19.57 -10.33
C PRO A 28 7.22 19.33 -10.05
N HIS A 29 7.91 20.31 -9.44
CA HIS A 29 9.34 20.28 -9.13
C HIS A 29 9.64 19.91 -7.67
N ALA A 30 8.62 19.64 -6.85
CA ALA A 30 8.75 19.31 -5.43
C ALA A 30 9.45 17.96 -5.16
N LYS A 31 9.90 17.22 -6.19
CA LYS A 31 10.54 15.89 -6.09
C LYS A 31 9.80 14.97 -5.12
N LEU A 32 8.47 14.89 -5.30
CA LEU A 32 7.61 14.11 -4.43
C LEU A 32 7.97 12.61 -4.51
N PRO A 33 7.85 11.85 -3.40
CA PRO A 33 7.97 10.40 -3.39
C PRO A 33 7.22 9.72 -4.54
N THR A 34 7.84 8.71 -5.13
CA THR A 34 7.24 7.93 -6.23
C THR A 34 6.40 6.77 -5.72
N ILE A 35 5.71 6.07 -6.62
CA ILE A 35 4.98 4.86 -6.26
C ILE A 35 5.94 3.73 -5.86
N GLU A 36 7.12 3.66 -6.49
CA GLU A 36 8.17 2.70 -6.16
C GLU A 36 8.69 2.92 -4.73
N ASP A 37 8.87 4.17 -4.31
CA ASP A 37 9.22 4.49 -2.91
C ASP A 37 8.13 4.00 -1.95
N ALA A 38 6.86 4.17 -2.31
CA ALA A 38 5.73 3.74 -1.50
C ALA A 38 5.65 2.20 -1.39
N ILE A 39 5.92 1.48 -2.49
CA ILE A 39 6.02 0.01 -2.51
C ILE A 39 7.18 -0.45 -1.62
N HIS A 40 8.36 0.16 -1.77
CA HIS A 40 9.55 -0.21 -0.97
C HIS A 40 9.32 0.02 0.52
N SER A 41 8.60 1.07 0.90
CA SER A 41 8.22 1.35 2.29
C SER A 41 7.19 0.38 2.87
N GLY A 42 6.59 -0.49 2.05
CA GLY A 42 5.50 -1.39 2.43
C GLY A 42 4.14 -0.70 2.55
N GLY A 43 4.00 0.54 2.05
CA GLY A 43 2.76 1.30 2.08
C GLY A 43 1.76 0.91 0.98
N PHE A 44 2.23 0.23 -0.07
CA PHE A 44 1.41 -0.24 -1.18
C PHE A 44 1.76 -1.67 -1.56
N LEU A 45 0.72 -2.49 -1.80
CA LEU A 45 0.84 -3.82 -2.38
C LEU A 45 0.57 -3.71 -3.88
N CYS A 46 1.60 -3.91 -4.70
CA CYS A 46 1.51 -3.81 -6.16
C CYS A 46 2.33 -4.94 -6.79
N GLY A 47 1.79 -5.58 -7.83
CA GLY A 47 2.49 -6.66 -8.55
C GLY A 47 1.59 -7.84 -8.89
N SER A 48 2.22 -8.96 -9.23
CA SER A 48 1.54 -10.23 -9.42
C SER A 48 1.07 -10.82 -8.07
N PRO A 49 0.12 -11.78 -8.08
CA PRO A 49 -0.31 -12.46 -6.86
C PRO A 49 0.85 -13.08 -6.08
N GLU A 50 1.83 -13.67 -6.77
CA GLU A 50 3.00 -14.30 -6.16
C GLU A 50 3.84 -13.28 -5.40
N GLN A 51 4.05 -12.10 -5.97
CA GLN A 51 4.78 -11.00 -5.32
C GLN A 51 4.04 -10.50 -4.07
N ILE A 52 2.72 -10.41 -4.14
CA ILE A 52 1.89 -10.02 -2.99
C ILE A 52 1.95 -11.08 -1.88
N ILE A 53 1.85 -12.37 -2.24
CA ILE A 53 1.96 -13.49 -1.29
C ILE A 53 3.33 -13.48 -0.61
N GLU A 54 4.41 -13.31 -1.38
CA GLU A 54 5.77 -13.22 -0.86
C GLU A 54 5.91 -12.07 0.14
N HIS A 55 5.39 -10.90 -0.21
CA HIS A 55 5.42 -9.73 0.67
C HIS A 55 4.69 -9.99 1.99
N ILE A 56 3.47 -10.56 1.94
CA ILE A 56 2.70 -10.85 3.16
C ILE A 56 3.41 -11.90 4.03
N LYS A 57 4.00 -12.94 3.44
CA LYS A 57 4.81 -13.93 4.19
C LYS A 57 6.03 -13.30 4.85
N ALA A 58 6.66 -12.32 4.21
CA ALA A 58 7.75 -11.56 4.84
C ALA A 58 7.26 -10.74 6.05
N LEU A 59 6.01 -10.23 6.01
CA LEU A 59 5.39 -9.55 7.15
C LEU A 59 5.10 -10.53 8.30
N GLU A 60 4.61 -11.74 8.03
CA GLU A 60 4.42 -12.78 9.05
C GLU A 60 5.72 -13.12 9.79
N GLN A 61 6.84 -13.20 9.05
CA GLN A 61 8.17 -13.44 9.65
C GLN A 61 8.66 -12.24 10.48
N ARG A 62 8.38 -11.03 10.01
CA ARG A 62 8.81 -9.78 10.66
C ARG A 62 8.01 -9.48 11.94
N TYR A 63 6.74 -9.87 11.98
CA TYR A 63 5.83 -9.60 13.10
C TYR A 63 5.28 -10.91 13.68
N PRO A 64 6.02 -11.58 14.59
CA PRO A 64 5.54 -12.77 15.26
C PRO A 64 4.23 -12.50 16.00
N GLY A 65 3.15 -13.19 15.61
CA GLY A 65 1.80 -12.99 16.16
C GLY A 65 0.86 -12.15 15.30
N LEU A 66 1.24 -11.80 14.06
CA LEU A 66 0.34 -11.22 13.08
C LEU A 66 -0.83 -12.18 12.80
N ASP A 67 -2.04 -11.76 13.14
CA ASP A 67 -3.28 -12.55 12.99
C ASP A 67 -4.26 -11.95 11.98
N HIS A 68 -4.14 -10.64 11.72
CA HIS A 68 -5.03 -9.91 10.84
C HIS A 68 -4.29 -8.89 9.99
N ILE A 69 -4.69 -8.79 8.72
CA ILE A 69 -4.24 -7.78 7.78
C ILE A 69 -5.47 -7.16 7.12
N SER A 70 -5.55 -5.83 7.17
CA SER A 70 -6.55 -5.08 6.42
C SER A 70 -5.92 -4.51 5.15
N VAL A 71 -6.43 -4.92 3.99
CA VAL A 71 -6.03 -4.39 2.68
C VAL A 71 -7.15 -3.50 2.16
N SER A 72 -6.81 -2.32 1.68
CA SER A 72 -7.78 -1.36 1.14
C SER A 72 -7.35 -0.90 -0.24
N LEU A 73 -8.34 -0.61 -1.09
CA LEU A 73 -8.10 -0.09 -2.42
C LEU A 73 -7.66 1.38 -2.35
N SER A 74 -6.86 1.78 -3.34
CA SER A 74 -6.44 3.17 -3.52
C SER A 74 -7.65 4.09 -3.72
N VAL A 75 -7.57 5.31 -3.18
CA VAL A 75 -8.62 6.31 -3.38
C VAL A 75 -8.75 6.65 -4.88
N GLY A 76 -9.98 6.60 -5.39
CA GLY A 76 -10.29 6.97 -6.78
C GLY A 76 -10.19 5.83 -7.80
N VAL A 77 -9.98 4.58 -7.37
CA VAL A 77 -10.05 3.42 -8.26
C VAL A 77 -11.48 3.29 -8.82
N PRO A 78 -11.67 3.21 -10.16
CA PRO A 78 -12.98 2.99 -10.75
C PRO A 78 -13.61 1.69 -10.27
N GLU A 79 -14.94 1.68 -10.06
CA GLU A 79 -15.68 0.54 -9.50
C GLU A 79 -15.36 -0.79 -10.20
N LYS A 80 -15.37 -0.80 -11.54
CA LYS A 80 -15.08 -2.01 -12.32
C LYS A 80 -13.70 -2.59 -12.00
N VAL A 81 -12.69 -1.72 -11.87
CA VAL A 81 -11.32 -2.12 -11.55
C VAL A 81 -11.25 -2.57 -10.08
N ALA A 82 -11.94 -1.88 -9.18
CA ALA A 82 -12.03 -2.26 -7.78
C ALA A 82 -12.57 -3.69 -7.61
N LEU A 83 -13.66 -4.02 -8.29
CA LEU A 83 -14.27 -5.36 -8.25
C LEU A 83 -13.33 -6.43 -8.81
N GLU A 84 -12.66 -6.16 -9.94
CA GLU A 84 -11.67 -7.06 -10.51
C GLU A 84 -10.51 -7.32 -9.54
N GLN A 85 -9.96 -6.27 -8.92
CA GLN A 85 -8.86 -6.41 -7.96
C GLN A 85 -9.29 -7.18 -6.71
N LEU A 86 -10.52 -6.97 -6.23
CA LEU A 86 -11.07 -7.73 -5.10
C LEU A 86 -11.24 -9.22 -5.43
N GLU A 87 -11.79 -9.53 -6.61
CA GLU A 87 -11.96 -10.91 -7.07
C GLU A 87 -10.61 -11.62 -7.21
N ARG A 88 -9.65 -10.96 -7.86
CA ARG A 88 -8.29 -11.49 -8.04
C ARG A 88 -7.56 -11.67 -6.71
N PHE A 89 -7.66 -10.72 -5.79
CA PHE A 89 -7.06 -10.87 -4.46
C PHE A 89 -7.69 -12.05 -3.69
N GLY A 90 -9.02 -12.18 -3.74
CA GLY A 90 -9.73 -13.28 -3.08
C GLY A 90 -9.44 -14.65 -3.65
N THR A 91 -9.20 -14.76 -4.96
CA THR A 91 -9.00 -16.03 -5.66
C THR A 91 -7.53 -16.42 -5.85
N GLU A 92 -6.64 -15.44 -6.06
CA GLU A 92 -5.23 -15.67 -6.40
C GLU A 92 -4.30 -15.50 -5.17
N VAL A 93 -4.69 -14.70 -4.15
CA VAL A 93 -3.82 -14.38 -3.00
C VAL A 93 -4.29 -15.06 -1.70
N MET A 94 -5.54 -14.86 -1.29
CA MET A 94 -6.05 -15.36 0.00
C MET A 94 -5.86 -16.89 0.22
N PRO A 95 -5.99 -17.77 -0.80
CA PRO A 95 -5.79 -19.21 -0.60
C PRO A 95 -4.39 -19.61 -0.13
N ALA A 96 -3.37 -18.75 -0.30
CA ALA A 96 -2.03 -19.01 0.21
C ALA A 96 -1.94 -18.95 1.75
N PHE A 97 -2.95 -18.40 2.43
CA PHE A 97 -2.97 -18.14 3.87
C PHE A 97 -4.06 -18.92 4.63
N THR A 98 -4.95 -19.63 3.94
CA THR A 98 -6.07 -20.37 4.55
C THR A 98 -5.65 -21.62 5.34
N HIS A 99 -4.44 -22.14 5.14
CA HIS A 99 -3.93 -23.29 5.91
C HIS A 99 -3.41 -22.92 7.31
N ALA A 100 -3.02 -21.67 7.57
CA ALA A 100 -2.55 -21.24 8.88
C ALA A 100 -3.67 -21.23 9.94
N ALA A 101 -4.90 -20.88 9.53
CA ALA A 101 -6.07 -20.88 10.42
C ALA A 101 -6.55 -22.28 10.84
N ALA A 102 -6.21 -23.34 10.08
CA ALA A 102 -6.60 -24.72 10.40
C ALA A 102 -5.71 -25.36 11.48
N LEU A 103 -4.49 -24.85 11.68
CA LEU A 103 -3.53 -25.36 12.67
C LEU A 103 -3.63 -24.64 14.03
N ALA A 104 -4.44 -23.58 14.13
CA ALA A 104 -4.66 -22.79 15.34
C ALA A 104 -5.94 -23.18 16.11
N LYS A 105 -6.61 -24.28 15.72
CA LYS A 105 -7.73 -24.89 16.45
C LYS A 105 -7.29 -26.20 17.09
#